data_AF-A0A3P9P9K2-F1
#
_entry.id   AF-A0A3P9P9K2-F1
#
_cell.length_a   1.000
_cell.length_b   1.000
_cell.length_c   1.000
_cell.angle_alpha   90.00
_cell.angle_beta   90.00
_cell.angle_gamma   90.00
#
_symmetry.space_group_name_H-M   'P 1'
#
loop_
_entity.id
_entity.type
_entity.pdbx_description
1 polymer ?
#
loop_
_entity_poly.entity_id
_entity_poly.type
_entity_poly.pdbx_seq_one_letter_code
_entity_poly.pdbx_strand_id
1 'polypeptide(L)'
;MNVWGQIWEKAVYLVCNYSPKGNWWGHSPYKHGTPCSSCPPSYGGGCKDNLCYKVEDDRSNPPLEETEESNFIEPEGPRGTKPWSRASKPAPPSLPAPAPAEPPTEDLQKNEVVNIQQMSQLVTCDTKLRDQCKGTTCNRYECPAGCLDAAGRVVGTVYYEMQSSVCRAGLHAGVIDNDGGWLDVTRQGRKNYFIKSNKNGVQSLGKYHSANSFTVSRVAVKAITCETTVEQLCPYEKPSRHCPRLYCPRNCLEENPRLSRVIGTKIYSDKSSACRAAVHAGVIRNGLGGYIDVMPVDKRNHYVSSYQNGIFSERYGRNYTTHYMCSV
;
A
#
# COMPACT_ATOMS: atom_id res chain seq x y z
N MET A 1 0.92 10.08 -24.61
CA MET A 1 0.20 10.17 -23.31
C MET A 1 1.21 10.36 -22.18
N ASN A 2 0.91 11.16 -21.15
CA ASN A 2 1.71 11.18 -19.91
C ASN A 2 1.04 10.25 -18.90
N VAL A 3 1.74 9.18 -18.49
CA VAL A 3 1.25 8.19 -17.53
C VAL A 3 2.21 8.21 -16.34
N TRP A 4 1.77 8.75 -15.20
CA TRP A 4 2.56 8.89 -13.96
C TRP A 4 3.97 9.47 -14.16
N GLY A 5 4.09 10.54 -14.95
CA GLY A 5 5.37 11.22 -15.23
C GLY A 5 6.23 10.57 -16.31
N GLN A 6 5.76 9.49 -16.93
CA GLN A 6 6.40 8.88 -18.10
C GLN A 6 5.70 9.34 -19.38
N ILE A 7 6.48 9.81 -20.37
CA ILE A 7 5.96 10.10 -21.71
C ILE A 7 5.93 8.80 -22.50
N TRP A 8 4.73 8.36 -22.88
CA TRP A 8 4.49 7.20 -23.73
C TRP A 8 4.04 7.70 -25.11
N GLU A 9 4.90 7.51 -26.12
CA GLU A 9 4.67 7.99 -27.51
C GLU A 9 3.78 7.04 -28.31
N LYS A 10 3.91 5.72 -28.09
CA LYS A 10 3.03 4.69 -28.63
C LYS A 10 2.30 4.02 -27.47
N ALA A 11 1.01 4.32 -27.30
CA ALA A 11 0.15 3.74 -26.29
C ALA A 11 -1.21 3.43 -26.90
N VAL A 12 -1.76 2.25 -26.59
CA VAL A 12 -3.14 1.89 -26.90
C VAL A 12 -3.91 2.00 -25.60
N TYR A 13 -4.95 2.83 -25.58
CA TYR A 13 -5.84 3.00 -24.43
C TYR A 13 -7.14 2.27 -24.72
N LEU A 14 -7.34 1.12 -24.08
CA LEU A 14 -8.54 0.30 -24.21
C LEU A 14 -9.44 0.54 -22.99
N VAL A 15 -10.71 0.82 -23.24
CA VAL A 15 -11.74 0.99 -22.21
C VAL A 15 -12.89 0.05 -22.52
N CYS A 16 -13.24 -0.80 -21.57
CA CYS A 16 -14.45 -1.62 -21.62
C CYS A 16 -15.48 -1.02 -20.66
N ASN A 17 -16.66 -0.68 -21.19
CA ASN A 17 -17.81 -0.29 -20.38
C ASN A 17 -18.67 -1.53 -20.14
N TYR A 18 -19.11 -1.74 -18.90
CA TYR A 18 -19.94 -2.88 -18.50
C TYR A 18 -21.28 -2.38 -17.95
N SER A 19 -22.35 -3.13 -18.24
CA SER A 19 -23.68 -2.91 -17.68
C SER A 19 -24.25 -4.26 -17.21
N PRO A 20 -24.91 -4.33 -16.03
CA PRO A 20 -25.05 -3.25 -15.04
C PRO A 20 -23.71 -2.94 -14.32
N LYS A 21 -23.69 -1.87 -13.51
CA LYS A 21 -22.52 -1.49 -12.69
C LYS A 21 -22.22 -2.58 -11.66
N GLY A 22 -20.97 -3.03 -11.61
CA GLY A 22 -20.46 -3.98 -10.61
C GLY A 22 -19.51 -3.32 -9.58
N ASN A 23 -18.68 -4.15 -8.93
CA ASN A 23 -17.65 -3.74 -7.96
C ASN A 23 -18.17 -2.91 -6.77
N TRP A 24 -19.40 -3.18 -6.31
CA TRP A 24 -19.97 -2.57 -5.12
C TRP A 24 -19.25 -3.07 -3.85
N TRP A 25 -18.88 -2.14 -2.96
CA TRP A 25 -18.22 -2.49 -1.71
C TRP A 25 -19.12 -3.39 -0.85
N GLY A 26 -18.60 -4.56 -0.44
CA GLY A 26 -19.34 -5.55 0.35
C GLY A 26 -20.18 -6.55 -0.46
N HIS A 27 -20.30 -6.39 -1.79
CA HIS A 27 -21.01 -7.34 -2.64
C HIS A 27 -20.03 -8.25 -3.39
N SER A 28 -20.32 -9.55 -3.47
CA SER A 28 -19.57 -10.46 -4.34
C SER A 28 -19.96 -10.25 -5.81
N PRO A 29 -19.03 -10.33 -6.78
CA PRO A 29 -19.36 -10.23 -8.21
C PRO A 29 -20.28 -11.33 -8.74
N TYR A 30 -20.40 -12.44 -8.02
CA TYR A 30 -21.26 -13.58 -8.31
C TYR A 30 -21.66 -14.29 -7.00
N LYS A 31 -22.66 -15.17 -7.05
CA LYS A 31 -23.02 -16.08 -5.95
C LYS A 31 -22.24 -17.38 -6.08
N HIS A 32 -21.68 -17.91 -4.99
CA HIS A 32 -21.03 -19.22 -5.00
C HIS A 32 -22.10 -20.34 -5.05
N GLY A 33 -21.86 -21.36 -5.87
CA GLY A 33 -22.76 -22.50 -6.05
C GLY A 33 -22.43 -23.31 -7.29
N THR A 34 -23.27 -24.30 -7.61
CA THR A 34 -23.21 -25.03 -8.88
C THR A 34 -23.51 -24.08 -10.04
N PRO A 35 -22.82 -24.16 -11.19
CA PRO A 35 -23.11 -23.34 -12.35
C PRO A 35 -24.60 -23.36 -12.74
N CYS A 36 -25.11 -22.20 -13.12
CA CYS A 36 -26.51 -21.97 -13.51
C CYS A 36 -27.61 -22.28 -12.47
N SER A 37 -27.28 -22.76 -11.25
CA SER A 37 -28.28 -23.12 -10.23
C SER A 37 -29.09 -21.94 -9.67
N SER A 38 -28.78 -20.71 -10.08
CA SER A 38 -29.46 -19.48 -9.66
C SER A 38 -29.45 -18.44 -10.79
N CYS A 39 -29.69 -18.87 -12.03
CA CYS A 39 -29.86 -17.95 -13.14
C CYS A 39 -31.08 -17.03 -12.92
N PRO A 40 -30.98 -15.72 -13.20
CA PRO A 40 -32.12 -14.83 -13.09
C PRO A 40 -33.23 -15.20 -14.08
N PRO A 41 -34.52 -15.01 -13.75
CA PRO A 41 -35.64 -15.34 -14.65
C PRO A 41 -35.56 -14.64 -16.02
N SER A 42 -34.94 -13.46 -16.09
CA SER A 42 -34.69 -12.72 -17.34
C SER A 42 -33.81 -13.46 -18.37
N TYR A 43 -33.08 -14.50 -17.94
CA TYR A 43 -32.28 -15.38 -18.79
C TYR A 43 -32.99 -16.71 -19.12
N GLY A 44 -34.32 -16.82 -18.92
CA GLY A 44 -35.13 -17.93 -19.45
C GLY A 44 -34.72 -19.33 -18.97
N GLY A 45 -33.96 -19.45 -17.88
CA GLY A 45 -33.48 -20.73 -17.34
C GLY A 45 -32.42 -21.46 -18.17
N GLY A 46 -31.98 -20.91 -19.30
CA GLY A 46 -30.98 -21.55 -20.16
C GLY A 46 -29.59 -21.55 -19.52
N CYS A 47 -28.90 -22.68 -19.58
CA CYS A 47 -27.49 -22.81 -19.19
C CYS A 47 -26.66 -23.25 -20.38
N LYS A 48 -25.64 -22.46 -20.74
CA LYS A 48 -24.70 -22.79 -21.81
C LYS A 48 -23.30 -22.42 -21.37
N ASP A 49 -22.36 -23.36 -21.46
CA ASP A 49 -20.94 -23.15 -21.11
C ASP A 49 -20.74 -22.54 -19.71
N ASN A 50 -21.56 -22.98 -18.73
CA ASN A 50 -21.65 -22.49 -17.35
C ASN A 50 -22.18 -21.04 -17.17
N LEU A 51 -22.73 -20.44 -18.22
CA LEU A 51 -23.33 -19.12 -18.22
C LEU A 51 -24.85 -19.18 -18.39
N CYS A 52 -25.55 -18.25 -17.74
CA CYS A 52 -26.99 -18.05 -17.91
C CYS A 52 -27.26 -17.42 -19.29
N TYR A 53 -28.14 -18.04 -20.07
CA TYR A 53 -28.38 -17.66 -21.46
C TYR A 53 -29.88 -17.62 -21.76
N LYS A 54 -30.38 -16.46 -22.22
CA LYS A 54 -31.78 -16.26 -22.57
C LYS A 54 -32.15 -17.10 -23.80
N VAL A 55 -32.99 -18.11 -23.58
CA VAL A 55 -33.66 -18.83 -24.67
C VAL A 55 -34.80 -17.95 -25.15
N GLU A 56 -34.65 -17.34 -26.32
CA GLU A 56 -35.72 -16.58 -26.97
C GLU A 56 -36.51 -17.55 -27.87
N ASP A 57 -37.77 -17.80 -27.51
CA ASP A 57 -38.72 -18.47 -28.38
C ASP A 57 -39.35 -17.44 -29.34
N ASP A 58 -39.43 -17.78 -30.61
CA ASP A 58 -39.58 -16.81 -31.70
C ASP A 58 -41.04 -16.36 -31.89
N ARG A 59 -41.48 -15.35 -31.11
CA ARG A 59 -42.61 -14.44 -31.42
C ARG A 59 -42.70 -13.16 -30.55
N SER A 60 -42.75 -12.01 -31.23
CA SER A 60 -43.34 -10.70 -30.82
C SER A 60 -42.73 -9.88 -29.66
N ASN A 61 -42.22 -8.69 -30.03
CA ASN A 61 -41.93 -7.48 -29.20
C ASN A 61 -43.23 -6.63 -29.00
N PRO A 62 -43.34 -5.60 -28.10
CA PRO A 62 -42.31 -4.56 -27.81
C PRO A 62 -42.27 -4.09 -26.30
N PRO A 63 -41.95 -2.83 -25.86
CA PRO A 63 -40.93 -2.61 -24.81
C PRO A 63 -41.40 -1.85 -23.52
N LEU A 64 -40.43 -1.50 -22.64
CA LEU A 64 -40.53 -0.78 -21.34
C LEU A 64 -40.89 -1.70 -20.13
N GLU A 65 -40.48 -1.43 -18.88
CA GLU A 65 -39.87 -0.24 -18.27
C GLU A 65 -38.90 -0.64 -17.11
N GLU A 66 -37.97 0.23 -16.68
CA GLU A 66 -37.11 -0.03 -15.51
C GLU A 66 -37.85 0.24 -14.18
N THR A 67 -37.66 -0.61 -13.17
CA THR A 67 -37.94 -0.27 -11.76
C THR A 67 -36.76 -0.65 -10.87
N GLU A 68 -36.35 0.30 -10.04
CA GLU A 68 -35.22 0.16 -9.12
C GLU A 68 -35.58 -0.69 -7.90
N GLU A 69 -34.79 -1.74 -7.60
CA GLU A 69 -34.82 -2.39 -6.28
C GLU A 69 -33.52 -2.11 -5.53
N SER A 70 -33.62 -1.20 -4.55
CA SER A 70 -32.53 -0.85 -3.64
C SER A 70 -32.36 -1.94 -2.57
N ASN A 71 -31.16 -2.48 -2.44
CA ASN A 71 -30.86 -3.51 -1.44
C ASN A 71 -30.53 -2.85 -0.09
N PHE A 72 -31.54 -2.74 0.78
CA PHE A 72 -31.38 -2.38 2.19
C PHE A 72 -31.35 -3.65 3.05
N ILE A 73 -30.42 -3.76 4.01
CA ILE A 73 -30.33 -4.91 4.93
C ILE A 73 -30.00 -4.42 6.35
N GLU A 74 -30.87 -4.75 7.30
CA GLU A 74 -30.62 -4.63 8.76
C GLU A 74 -29.85 -5.85 9.30
N PRO A 75 -29.13 -5.73 10.44
CA PRO A 75 -28.16 -6.73 10.88
C PRO A 75 -28.66 -7.83 11.85
N GLU A 76 -28.06 -9.01 11.69
CA GLU A 76 -27.81 -10.13 12.63
C GLU A 76 -28.94 -10.73 13.52
N GLY A 77 -29.05 -12.07 13.49
CA GLY A 77 -29.73 -12.86 14.52
C GLY A 77 -29.71 -14.39 14.24
N PRO A 78 -29.67 -15.30 15.25
CA PRO A 78 -29.08 -16.65 15.05
C PRO A 78 -29.95 -17.89 15.39
N ARG A 79 -29.40 -19.08 15.03
CA ARG A 79 -29.62 -20.46 15.56
C ARG A 79 -30.65 -21.43 14.90
N GLY A 80 -30.16 -22.63 14.59
CA GLY A 80 -30.83 -23.95 14.79
C GLY A 80 -31.82 -24.44 13.70
N THR A 81 -32.17 -25.74 13.58
CA THR A 81 -31.65 -26.97 14.23
C THR A 81 -32.22 -28.26 13.59
N LYS A 82 -31.38 -29.34 13.44
CA LYS A 82 -31.75 -30.80 13.51
C LYS A 82 -32.71 -31.36 12.41
N PRO A 83 -33.06 -32.68 12.32
CA PRO A 83 -32.87 -33.86 13.21
C PRO A 83 -32.19 -35.10 12.52
N TRP A 84 -32.25 -36.37 13.00
CA TRP A 84 -31.91 -37.02 14.30
C TRP A 84 -32.17 -38.56 14.24
N SER A 85 -31.24 -39.43 14.67
CA SER A 85 -31.49 -40.87 14.91
C SER A 85 -31.09 -41.36 16.33
N ARG A 86 -31.75 -42.46 16.78
CA ARG A 86 -31.78 -43.06 18.14
C ARG A 86 -31.01 -44.41 18.17
N ALA A 87 -30.67 -45.08 19.28
CA ALA A 87 -30.57 -44.79 20.74
C ALA A 87 -29.91 -45.99 21.48
N SER A 88 -29.43 -45.82 22.73
CA SER A 88 -29.43 -46.83 23.83
C SER A 88 -28.95 -46.22 25.18
N LYS A 89 -29.15 -46.91 26.31
CA LYS A 89 -29.22 -46.36 27.70
C LYS A 89 -28.03 -46.77 28.65
N PRO A 90 -27.93 -46.25 29.90
CA PRO A 90 -26.63 -45.92 30.55
C PRO A 90 -26.28 -46.63 31.89
N ALA A 91 -25.07 -46.34 32.42
CA ALA A 91 -24.62 -46.54 33.82
C ALA A 91 -23.48 -45.51 34.18
N PRO A 92 -22.94 -45.38 35.43
CA PRO A 92 -22.88 -44.09 36.15
C PRO A 92 -21.50 -43.37 36.19
N PRO A 93 -21.42 -42.15 36.77
CA PRO A 93 -20.27 -41.24 36.63
C PRO A 93 -19.16 -41.38 37.69
N SER A 94 -17.93 -41.00 37.33
CA SER A 94 -16.79 -40.79 38.23
C SER A 94 -16.18 -39.39 38.06
N LEU A 95 -15.54 -38.90 39.13
CA LEU A 95 -15.21 -37.48 39.38
C LEU A 95 -13.96 -36.97 38.62
N PRO A 96 -13.84 -35.65 38.37
CA PRO A 96 -12.66 -35.07 37.73
C PRO A 96 -11.46 -34.95 38.69
N ALA A 97 -10.26 -35.19 38.18
CA ALA A 97 -9.00 -34.96 38.89
C ALA A 97 -8.48 -33.51 38.69
N PRO A 98 -7.69 -32.94 39.63
CA PRO A 98 -7.35 -31.51 39.61
C PRO A 98 -6.22 -31.14 38.65
N ALA A 99 -6.24 -29.91 38.13
CA ALA A 99 -5.12 -29.32 37.41
C ALA A 99 -4.01 -28.84 38.38
N PRO A 100 -2.72 -29.01 38.05
CA PRO A 100 -1.63 -28.32 38.75
C PRO A 100 -1.68 -26.82 38.47
N ALA A 101 -1.47 -26.01 39.50
CA ALA A 101 -1.34 -24.56 39.37
C ALA A 101 0.14 -24.16 39.30
N GLU A 102 0.53 -23.44 38.25
CA GLU A 102 1.75 -22.64 38.22
C GLU A 102 1.39 -21.14 38.28
N PRO A 103 2.18 -20.30 38.98
CA PRO A 103 1.88 -18.89 39.13
C PRO A 103 2.19 -18.12 37.82
N PRO A 104 1.37 -17.12 37.44
CA PRO A 104 1.69 -16.29 36.27
C PRO A 104 2.90 -15.40 36.59
N THR A 105 3.96 -15.56 35.80
CA THR A 105 5.04 -14.57 35.74
C THR A 105 4.53 -13.29 35.10
N GLU A 106 5.03 -12.13 35.57
CA GLU A 106 4.63 -10.82 35.05
C GLU A 106 5.06 -10.66 33.60
N ASP A 107 4.11 -10.79 32.68
CA ASP A 107 4.33 -10.58 31.25
C ASP A 107 4.42 -9.07 30.96
N LEU A 108 5.61 -8.51 31.19
CA LEU A 108 5.98 -7.16 30.79
C LEU A 108 5.73 -7.01 29.28
N GLN A 109 4.64 -6.32 28.94
CA GLN A 109 4.20 -6.09 27.56
C GLN A 109 5.32 -5.53 26.67
N LYS A 110 6.08 -6.43 26.05
CA LYS A 110 6.89 -6.14 24.89
C LYS A 110 5.91 -5.84 23.76
N ASN A 111 5.58 -4.55 23.62
CA ASN A 111 4.97 -4.04 22.39
C ASN A 111 5.98 -4.26 21.26
N GLU A 112 5.96 -5.43 20.63
CA GLU A 112 6.73 -5.75 19.43
C GLU A 112 6.29 -4.84 18.29
N VAL A 113 7.23 -4.53 17.39
CA VAL A 113 6.95 -3.68 16.22
C VAL A 113 6.13 -4.52 15.25
N VAL A 114 4.79 -4.41 15.37
CA VAL A 114 3.83 -5.27 14.65
C VAL A 114 3.85 -5.02 13.15
N ASN A 115 4.31 -3.85 12.71
CA ASN A 115 4.38 -3.49 11.28
C ASN A 115 5.81 -3.17 10.84
N ILE A 116 6.47 -4.16 10.25
CA ILE A 116 7.84 -4.09 9.71
C ILE A 116 7.88 -3.82 8.19
N GLN A 117 6.76 -3.40 7.58
CA GLN A 117 6.57 -3.38 6.13
C GLN A 117 7.30 -2.22 5.43
N GLN A 118 8.64 -2.26 5.44
CA GLN A 118 9.57 -1.22 4.98
C GLN A 118 9.11 -0.51 3.69
N MET A 119 9.24 0.82 3.68
CA MET A 119 8.87 1.63 2.50
C MET A 119 9.90 1.58 1.37
N SER A 120 11.10 1.04 1.62
CA SER A 120 12.05 0.71 0.58
C SER A 120 11.55 -0.45 -0.27
N GLN A 121 11.74 -0.34 -1.58
CA GLN A 121 11.81 -1.53 -2.42
C GLN A 121 13.20 -2.14 -2.25
N LEU A 122 13.29 -3.29 -1.57
CA LEU A 122 14.48 -4.14 -1.61
C LEU A 122 14.66 -4.64 -3.04
N VAL A 123 15.82 -4.38 -3.65
CA VAL A 123 16.07 -4.64 -5.07
C VAL A 123 17.35 -5.41 -5.30
N THR A 124 17.52 -5.95 -6.51
CA THR A 124 18.80 -6.54 -6.94
C THR A 124 19.64 -5.49 -7.65
N CYS A 125 20.97 -5.71 -7.72
CA CYS A 125 21.89 -4.81 -8.40
C CYS A 125 21.55 -4.57 -9.89
N ASP A 126 20.84 -5.50 -10.54
CA ASP A 126 20.43 -5.38 -11.95
C ASP A 126 19.04 -4.73 -12.14
N THR A 127 18.33 -4.44 -11.05
CA THR A 127 16.97 -3.88 -11.10
C THR A 127 16.94 -2.51 -11.77
N LYS A 128 16.07 -2.35 -12.76
CA LYS A 128 15.90 -1.11 -13.53
C LYS A 128 14.69 -0.34 -13.04
N LEU A 129 14.71 0.98 -13.17
CA LEU A 129 13.61 1.85 -12.73
C LEU A 129 12.30 1.61 -13.51
N ARG A 130 12.36 1.01 -14.70
CA ARG A 130 11.16 0.63 -15.46
C ARG A 130 10.43 -0.57 -14.85
N ASP A 131 11.13 -1.44 -14.14
CA ASP A 131 10.66 -2.80 -13.85
C ASP A 131 9.78 -2.84 -12.58
N GLN A 132 10.10 -2.04 -11.55
CA GLN A 132 9.45 -2.12 -10.23
C GLN A 132 8.44 -0.98 -9.90
N CYS A 133 8.69 0.27 -10.30
CA CYS A 133 7.85 1.42 -9.85
C CYS A 133 6.91 1.97 -10.93
N LYS A 134 5.60 1.90 -10.68
CA LYS A 134 4.55 2.64 -11.42
C LYS A 134 3.74 3.52 -10.45
N GLY A 135 4.17 4.76 -10.22
CA GLY A 135 3.49 5.71 -9.32
C GLY A 135 4.42 6.81 -8.80
N THR A 136 3.89 7.68 -7.95
CA THR A 136 4.61 8.70 -7.18
C THR A 136 5.11 8.20 -5.81
N THR A 137 4.73 6.97 -5.44
CA THR A 137 4.87 6.40 -4.10
C THR A 137 6.14 5.56 -3.91
N CYS A 138 6.65 4.93 -4.96
CA CYS A 138 7.76 3.96 -4.87
C CYS A 138 9.09 4.53 -5.36
N ASN A 139 9.56 5.62 -4.73
CA ASN A 139 10.78 6.30 -5.14
C ASN A 139 12.03 5.89 -4.33
N ARG A 140 11.85 5.21 -3.19
CA ARG A 140 12.94 4.79 -2.29
C ARG A 140 13.34 3.35 -2.56
N TYR A 141 14.64 3.16 -2.75
CA TYR A 141 15.25 1.88 -3.07
C TYR A 141 16.31 1.52 -2.05
N GLU A 142 16.33 0.25 -1.66
CA GLU A 142 17.36 -0.34 -0.81
C GLU A 142 18.18 -1.32 -1.63
N CYS A 143 19.44 -0.94 -1.87
CA CYS A 143 20.39 -1.67 -2.69
C CYS A 143 21.28 -2.56 -1.81
N PRO A 144 21.52 -3.83 -2.20
CA PRO A 144 22.46 -4.70 -1.50
C PRO A 144 23.90 -4.25 -1.76
N ALA A 145 24.81 -4.77 -0.94
CA ALA A 145 26.25 -4.65 -1.17
C ALA A 145 26.68 -5.39 -2.45
N GLY A 146 27.87 -5.05 -2.97
CA GLY A 146 28.50 -5.74 -4.10
C GLY A 146 28.00 -5.35 -5.50
N CYS A 147 27.22 -4.27 -5.62
CA CYS A 147 26.67 -3.86 -6.91
C CYS A 147 27.69 -3.25 -7.90
N LEU A 148 28.95 -3.01 -7.50
CA LEU A 148 29.97 -2.44 -8.39
C LEU A 148 30.23 -3.35 -9.61
N ASP A 149 30.37 -4.65 -9.40
CA ASP A 149 30.70 -5.66 -10.42
C ASP A 149 29.47 -6.25 -11.13
N ALA A 150 28.26 -5.82 -10.77
CA ALA A 150 27.02 -6.33 -11.35
C ALA A 150 26.86 -6.01 -12.84
N ALA A 151 26.15 -6.88 -13.58
CA ALA A 151 26.02 -6.79 -15.03
C ALA A 151 25.09 -5.65 -15.53
N GLY A 152 24.24 -5.12 -14.65
CA GLY A 152 23.27 -4.08 -14.95
C GLY A 152 23.91 -2.85 -15.62
N ARG A 153 23.35 -2.39 -16.73
CA ARG A 153 23.93 -1.27 -17.49
C ARG A 153 23.58 0.07 -16.85
N VAL A 154 24.45 1.06 -16.99
CA VAL A 154 24.17 2.47 -16.64
C VAL A 154 24.30 3.30 -17.91
N VAL A 155 23.27 4.07 -18.25
CA VAL A 155 23.26 4.93 -19.45
C VAL A 155 23.04 6.37 -19.01
N GLY A 156 24.00 7.25 -19.29
CA GLY A 156 23.97 8.66 -18.92
C GLY A 156 24.74 9.04 -17.65
N THR A 157 24.75 10.34 -17.39
CA THR A 157 25.48 11.00 -16.30
C THR A 157 24.63 12.16 -15.81
N VAL A 158 24.47 12.31 -14.49
CA VAL A 158 23.45 13.15 -13.81
C VAL A 158 22.03 12.67 -14.10
N TYR A 159 21.63 12.63 -15.37
CA TYR A 159 20.39 12.01 -15.84
C TYR A 159 20.70 10.61 -16.38
N TYR A 160 20.02 9.61 -15.82
CA TYR A 160 20.16 8.20 -16.22
C TYR A 160 18.94 7.74 -17.01
N GLU A 161 19.11 6.93 -18.06
CA GLU A 161 17.98 6.36 -18.79
C GLU A 161 17.21 5.37 -17.88
N MET A 162 15.88 5.36 -17.91
CA MET A 162 15.01 4.43 -17.15
C MET A 162 15.32 2.92 -17.26
N GLN A 163 16.08 2.50 -18.27
CA GLN A 163 16.54 1.11 -18.44
C GLN A 163 17.88 0.82 -17.72
N SER A 164 18.46 1.82 -17.06
CA SER A 164 19.67 1.68 -16.24
C SER A 164 19.35 0.98 -14.93
N SER A 165 20.33 0.22 -14.40
CA SER A 165 20.32 -0.25 -13.01
C SER A 165 20.22 0.93 -12.06
N VAL A 166 19.31 0.84 -11.08
CA VAL A 166 19.11 1.86 -10.05
C VAL A 166 20.32 1.92 -9.11
N CYS A 167 20.77 0.76 -8.62
CA CYS A 167 21.90 0.67 -7.69
C CYS A 167 23.22 1.12 -8.33
N ARG A 168 23.51 0.69 -9.58
CA ARG A 168 24.73 1.14 -10.27
C ARG A 168 24.68 2.60 -10.70
N ALA A 169 23.49 3.16 -10.97
CA ALA A 169 23.33 4.61 -11.13
C ALA A 169 23.60 5.35 -9.80
N GLY A 170 23.18 4.78 -8.67
CA GLY A 170 23.52 5.24 -7.31
C GLY A 170 25.02 5.30 -7.05
N LEU A 171 25.74 4.20 -7.35
CA LEU A 171 27.20 4.11 -7.30
C LEU A 171 27.86 5.16 -8.21
N HIS A 172 27.51 5.20 -9.50
CA HIS A 172 28.03 6.17 -10.47
C HIS A 172 27.79 7.63 -10.05
N ALA A 173 26.68 7.92 -9.38
CA ALA A 173 26.38 9.24 -8.84
C ALA A 173 27.13 9.57 -7.54
N GLY A 174 27.67 8.57 -6.83
CA GLY A 174 28.25 8.74 -5.49
C GLY A 174 27.18 8.96 -4.42
N VAL A 175 25.98 8.40 -4.64
CA VAL A 175 24.86 8.45 -3.70
C VAL A 175 24.96 7.31 -2.68
N ILE A 176 25.34 6.13 -3.15
CA ILE A 176 25.71 4.96 -2.34
C ILE A 176 27.13 4.52 -2.70
N ASP A 177 27.74 3.72 -1.83
CA ASP A 177 28.99 3.00 -2.04
C ASP A 177 28.72 1.51 -2.29
N ASN A 178 29.76 0.69 -2.35
CA ASN A 178 29.63 -0.75 -2.63
C ASN A 178 29.11 -1.56 -1.45
N ASP A 179 28.95 -0.96 -0.25
CA ASP A 179 28.24 -1.58 0.87
C ASP A 179 26.72 -1.43 0.71
N GLY A 180 26.28 -0.58 -0.23
CA GLY A 180 24.90 -0.48 -0.70
C GLY A 180 24.08 0.55 0.07
N GLY A 181 22.90 0.14 0.52
CA GLY A 181 22.00 0.99 1.30
C GLY A 181 21.02 1.81 0.45
N TRP A 182 20.66 2.98 0.97
CA TRP A 182 19.38 3.62 0.67
C TRP A 182 19.53 4.82 -0.28
N LEU A 183 18.71 4.85 -1.33
CA LEU A 183 18.69 5.96 -2.29
C LEU A 183 17.27 6.31 -2.76
N ASP A 184 17.04 7.60 -3.02
CA ASP A 184 15.80 8.11 -3.59
C ASP A 184 15.95 8.37 -5.10
N VAL A 185 14.90 8.09 -5.87
CA VAL A 185 14.85 8.22 -7.33
C VAL A 185 13.79 9.21 -7.78
N THR A 186 14.19 10.26 -8.51
CA THR A 186 13.25 11.23 -9.11
C THR A 186 13.13 11.00 -10.61
N ARG A 187 11.91 10.80 -11.12
CA ARG A 187 11.64 10.75 -12.57
C ARG A 187 11.75 12.16 -13.17
N GLN A 188 12.56 12.32 -14.21
CA GLN A 188 12.92 13.63 -14.80
C GLN A 188 12.34 13.84 -16.22
N GLY A 189 11.38 12.99 -16.62
CA GLY A 189 10.80 13.02 -17.97
C GLY A 189 11.82 12.65 -19.06
N ARG A 190 11.54 13.07 -20.30
CA ARG A 190 12.34 12.69 -21.48
C ARG A 190 13.57 13.61 -21.64
N LYS A 191 14.74 13.02 -21.91
CA LYS A 191 15.96 13.73 -22.32
C LYS A 191 16.32 13.31 -23.75
N ASN A 192 16.89 14.23 -24.53
CA ASN A 192 17.17 14.01 -25.96
C ASN A 192 18.43 13.18 -26.20
N TYR A 193 19.40 13.23 -25.29
CA TYR A 193 20.65 12.48 -25.32
C TYR A 193 21.16 12.24 -23.90
N PHE A 194 22.12 11.32 -23.77
CA PHE A 194 22.76 10.91 -22.52
C PHE A 194 24.27 10.88 -22.72
N ILE A 195 25.00 11.60 -21.86
CA ILE A 195 26.47 11.71 -21.90
C ILE A 195 27.08 10.54 -21.11
N LYS A 196 28.15 9.92 -21.64
CA LYS A 196 28.94 8.90 -20.91
C LYS A 196 29.95 9.54 -19.95
N SER A 197 30.21 8.91 -18.81
CA SER A 197 31.38 9.17 -17.97
C SER A 197 31.82 7.91 -17.22
N ASN A 198 33.02 7.93 -16.64
CA ASN A 198 33.43 6.97 -15.63
C ASN A 198 33.45 7.69 -14.27
N LYS A 199 32.73 7.18 -13.27
CA LYS A 199 32.65 7.76 -11.93
C LYS A 199 32.49 6.66 -10.89
N ASN A 200 33.25 6.76 -9.79
CA ASN A 200 33.20 5.84 -8.65
C ASN A 200 33.29 4.35 -9.06
N GLY A 201 34.19 4.04 -9.99
CA GLY A 201 34.37 2.68 -10.52
C GLY A 201 33.31 2.19 -11.51
N VAL A 202 32.24 2.97 -11.75
CA VAL A 202 31.20 2.62 -12.72
C VAL A 202 31.39 3.41 -14.02
N GLN A 203 31.43 2.70 -15.14
CA GLN A 203 31.40 3.28 -16.49
C GLN A 203 29.95 3.39 -16.97
N SER A 204 29.46 4.60 -17.25
CA SER A 204 28.18 4.82 -17.94
C SER A 204 28.33 4.85 -19.46
N LEU A 205 27.27 4.48 -20.16
CA LEU A 205 27.17 4.48 -21.62
C LEU A 205 26.50 5.77 -22.12
N GLY A 206 26.87 6.19 -23.33
CA GLY A 206 26.27 7.33 -24.01
C GLY A 206 25.13 6.89 -24.93
N LYS A 207 24.15 7.77 -25.15
CA LYS A 207 23.02 7.50 -26.04
C LYS A 207 22.55 8.77 -26.74
N TYR A 208 22.58 8.78 -28.07
CA TYR A 208 22.19 9.92 -28.92
C TYR A 208 20.72 9.83 -29.39
N HIS A 209 19.86 9.21 -28.58
CA HIS A 209 18.43 9.07 -28.85
C HIS A 209 17.61 9.44 -27.61
N SER A 210 16.45 10.03 -27.84
CA SER A 210 15.57 10.47 -26.77
C SER A 210 15.01 9.30 -25.96
N ALA A 211 15.10 9.39 -24.63
CA ALA A 211 14.51 8.39 -23.73
C ALA A 211 14.05 9.03 -22.41
N ASN A 212 13.16 8.33 -21.69
CA ASN A 212 12.74 8.75 -20.35
C ASN A 212 13.88 8.55 -19.34
N SER A 213 14.04 9.50 -18.44
CA SER A 213 15.20 9.64 -17.55
C SER A 213 14.83 9.78 -16.08
N PHE A 214 15.82 9.56 -15.22
CA PHE A 214 15.75 9.78 -13.78
C PHE A 214 17.04 10.35 -13.21
N THR A 215 16.95 10.91 -12.01
CA THR A 215 18.08 11.28 -11.15
C THR A 215 18.01 10.45 -9.86
N VAL A 216 19.16 10.22 -9.24
CA VAL A 216 19.30 9.59 -7.92
C VAL A 216 19.79 10.61 -6.91
N SER A 217 19.37 10.46 -5.64
CA SER A 217 19.77 11.32 -4.53
C SER A 217 19.90 10.53 -3.23
N ARG A 218 20.78 11.00 -2.33
CA ARG A 218 20.90 10.44 -0.98
C ARG A 218 19.59 10.62 -0.22
N VAL A 219 19.17 9.61 0.54
CA VAL A 219 18.02 9.73 1.45
C VAL A 219 18.35 10.76 2.52
N ALA A 220 17.66 11.90 2.49
CA ALA A 220 17.81 12.92 3.51
C ALA A 220 17.13 12.46 4.81
N VAL A 221 17.82 12.60 5.93
CA VAL A 221 17.28 12.35 7.27
C VAL A 221 16.95 13.69 7.93
N LYS A 222 15.75 13.82 8.50
CA LYS A 222 15.31 15.00 9.25
C LYS A 222 14.85 14.61 10.66
N ALA A 223 15.54 15.09 11.68
CA ALA A 223 15.03 15.03 13.05
C ALA A 223 13.82 15.96 13.20
N ILE A 224 12.77 15.49 13.86
CA ILE A 224 11.50 16.21 14.03
C ILE A 224 11.05 16.22 15.49
N THR A 225 10.07 17.05 15.83
CA THR A 225 9.46 17.10 17.18
C THR A 225 8.20 16.25 17.23
N CYS A 226 7.73 15.89 18.43
CA CYS A 226 6.51 15.10 18.62
C CYS A 226 5.24 15.78 18.08
N GLU A 227 5.24 17.10 17.96
CA GLU A 227 4.16 17.90 17.36
C GLU A 227 4.23 18.02 15.83
N THR A 228 5.36 17.66 15.20
CA THR A 228 5.55 17.86 13.75
C THR A 228 4.56 17.00 12.94
N THR A 229 3.81 17.64 12.05
CA THR A 229 2.82 16.97 11.18
C THR A 229 3.42 16.64 9.82
N VAL A 230 2.82 15.68 9.10
CA VAL A 230 3.30 15.28 7.76
C VAL A 230 3.03 16.38 6.71
N GLU A 231 1.99 17.19 6.89
CA GLU A 231 1.71 18.39 6.09
C GLU A 231 2.93 19.34 6.01
N GLN A 232 3.65 19.52 7.13
CA GLN A 232 4.85 20.37 7.22
C GLN A 232 6.12 19.76 6.61
N LEU A 233 6.10 18.46 6.33
CA LEU A 233 7.29 17.68 5.96
C LEU A 233 7.27 17.26 4.49
N CYS A 234 6.10 16.88 3.99
CA CYS A 234 5.90 16.45 2.62
C CYS A 234 4.85 17.34 1.94
N PRO A 235 5.17 18.59 1.56
CA PRO A 235 4.33 19.34 0.64
C PRO A 235 4.33 18.60 -0.70
N TYR A 236 3.25 17.86 -0.99
CA TYR A 236 3.06 17.05 -2.21
C TYR A 236 2.82 17.90 -3.48
N GLU A 237 3.40 19.09 -3.51
CA GLU A 237 3.37 20.01 -4.63
C GLU A 237 4.34 19.56 -5.73
N LYS A 238 4.15 20.10 -6.93
CA LYS A 238 5.00 19.78 -8.10
C LYS A 238 6.23 20.71 -8.12
N PRO A 239 7.44 20.21 -8.44
CA PRO A 239 7.78 18.81 -8.69
C PRO A 239 7.75 17.98 -7.40
N SER A 240 7.15 16.79 -7.47
CA SER A 240 6.92 15.91 -6.31
C SER A 240 8.21 15.65 -5.55
N ARG A 241 8.34 16.25 -4.36
CA ARG A 241 9.49 16.07 -3.48
C ARG A 241 9.35 14.74 -2.73
N HIS A 242 10.43 13.98 -2.66
CA HIS A 242 10.50 12.83 -1.76
C HIS A 242 10.47 13.33 -0.32
N CYS A 243 9.69 12.68 0.54
CA CYS A 243 9.71 13.04 1.95
C CYS A 243 11.02 12.52 2.59
N PRO A 244 11.75 13.34 3.37
CA PRO A 244 12.92 12.86 4.09
C PRO A 244 12.54 11.72 5.03
N ARG A 245 13.47 10.80 5.29
CA ARG A 245 13.36 9.85 6.39
C ARG A 245 13.34 10.64 7.70
N LEU A 246 12.34 10.39 8.54
CA LEU A 246 12.12 11.18 9.73
C LEU A 246 12.74 10.47 10.92
N TYR A 247 13.41 11.22 11.80
CA TYR A 247 13.86 10.69 13.10
C TYR A 247 12.99 11.27 14.21
N CYS A 248 12.26 10.39 14.88
CA CYS A 248 11.39 10.71 15.99
C CYS A 248 12.12 10.57 17.33
N PRO A 249 11.99 11.55 18.24
CA PRO A 249 12.52 11.46 19.58
C PRO A 249 11.72 10.46 20.41
N ARG A 250 12.29 10.08 21.56
CA ARG A 250 11.59 9.29 22.58
C ARG A 250 10.46 10.08 23.25
N ASN A 251 9.55 9.36 23.89
CA ASN A 251 8.54 9.84 24.82
C ASN A 251 7.42 10.73 24.23
N CYS A 252 7.13 10.65 22.93
CA CYS A 252 6.02 11.38 22.31
C CYS A 252 4.61 11.05 22.83
N LEU A 253 4.42 10.07 23.71
CA LEU A 253 3.15 9.86 24.44
C LEU A 253 2.92 10.88 25.57
N GLU A 254 3.99 11.41 26.18
CA GLU A 254 3.91 12.38 27.28
C GLU A 254 3.50 13.78 26.79
N GLU A 255 3.63 14.04 25.48
CA GLU A 255 3.29 15.31 24.84
C GLU A 255 1.78 15.57 24.78
N ASN A 256 1.39 16.85 24.84
CA ASN A 256 -0.01 17.27 24.93
C ASN A 256 -0.87 16.69 23.77
N PRO A 257 -1.90 15.87 24.07
CA PRO A 257 -2.73 15.24 23.05
C PRO A 257 -3.43 16.21 22.09
N ARG A 258 -3.66 17.46 22.48
CA ARG A 258 -4.30 18.49 21.64
C ARG A 258 -3.36 19.09 20.60
N LEU A 259 -2.05 19.13 20.86
CA LEU A 259 -1.05 19.60 19.91
C LEU A 259 -0.68 18.48 18.93
N SER A 260 -0.39 17.30 19.45
CA SER A 260 0.16 16.19 18.70
C SER A 260 -0.91 15.17 18.27
N ARG A 261 -2.03 15.63 17.70
CA ARG A 261 -3.21 14.77 17.40
C ARG A 261 -2.87 13.60 16.46
N VAL A 262 -3.63 12.51 16.56
CA VAL A 262 -3.55 11.37 15.63
C VAL A 262 -4.95 11.11 15.07
N ILE A 263 -5.11 11.17 13.75
CA ILE A 263 -6.39 11.07 13.07
C ILE A 263 -6.31 9.91 12.08
N GLY A 264 -7.14 8.88 12.28
CA GLY A 264 -7.14 7.66 11.46
C GLY A 264 -6.37 6.48 12.02
N THR A 265 -6.42 5.36 11.28
CA THR A 265 -5.84 4.06 11.63
C THR A 265 -5.42 3.37 10.34
N LYS A 266 -4.19 2.82 10.30
CA LYS A 266 -3.46 2.36 9.10
C LYS A 266 -3.15 3.46 8.07
N ILE A 267 -4.13 4.30 7.76
CA ILE A 267 -4.00 5.53 6.95
C ILE A 267 -4.36 6.71 7.86
N TYR A 268 -3.48 7.72 7.87
CA TYR A 268 -3.56 8.88 8.74
C TYR A 268 -3.74 10.18 7.94
N SER A 269 -4.36 11.19 8.55
CA SER A 269 -4.37 12.54 7.97
C SER A 269 -3.01 13.18 8.13
N ASP A 270 -2.57 13.86 7.07
CA ASP A 270 -1.46 14.83 7.02
C ASP A 270 -1.33 15.76 8.24
N LYS A 271 -2.43 16.10 8.90
CA LYS A 271 -2.51 16.89 10.13
C LYS A 271 -2.21 16.14 11.42
N SER A 272 -1.98 14.83 11.34
CA SER A 272 -1.56 14.01 12.47
C SER A 272 -0.07 14.19 12.73
N SER A 273 0.32 14.19 14.01
CA SER A 273 1.72 14.06 14.45
C SER A 273 2.34 12.81 13.82
N ALA A 274 3.44 12.99 13.08
CA ALA A 274 4.10 11.87 12.40
C ALA A 274 4.62 10.82 13.41
N CYS A 275 5.23 11.28 14.51
CA CYS A 275 5.79 10.39 15.54
C CYS A 275 4.72 9.66 16.34
N ARG A 276 3.62 10.34 16.74
CA ARG A 276 2.53 9.67 17.46
C ARG A 276 1.72 8.77 16.54
N ALA A 277 1.53 9.11 15.27
CA ALA A 277 0.95 8.20 14.28
C ALA A 277 1.80 6.94 14.08
N ALA A 278 3.13 7.07 14.08
CA ALA A 278 4.04 5.92 13.98
C ALA A 278 4.04 5.04 15.25
N VAL A 279 4.01 5.62 16.46
CA VAL A 279 3.83 4.83 17.69
C VAL A 279 2.47 4.14 17.69
N HIS A 280 1.39 4.85 17.37
CA HIS A 280 0.04 4.27 17.24
C HIS A 280 0.03 3.09 16.25
N ALA A 281 0.65 3.26 15.08
CA ALA A 281 0.80 2.21 14.07
C ALA A 281 1.68 1.01 14.50
N GLY A 282 2.39 1.10 15.63
CA GLY A 282 3.34 0.08 16.08
C GLY A 282 4.61 0.02 15.24
N VAL A 283 4.98 1.12 14.57
CA VAL A 283 6.18 1.27 13.72
C VAL A 283 7.42 1.58 14.56
N ILE A 284 7.27 2.38 15.62
CA ILE A 284 8.34 2.69 16.59
C ILE A 284 7.84 2.56 18.03
N ARG A 285 8.77 2.30 18.96
CA ARG A 285 8.50 2.22 20.40
C ARG A 285 8.68 3.58 21.06
N ASN A 286 7.69 4.04 21.82
CA ASN A 286 7.69 5.34 22.49
C ASN A 286 9.00 5.65 23.25
N GLY A 287 9.45 4.74 24.13
CA GLY A 287 10.64 4.96 24.97
C GLY A 287 11.98 4.98 24.22
N LEU A 288 12.01 4.57 22.95
CA LEU A 288 13.21 4.54 22.11
C LEU A 288 13.21 5.64 21.03
N GLY A 289 12.03 6.07 20.57
CA GLY A 289 11.91 6.83 19.33
C GLY A 289 12.30 5.95 18.13
N GLY A 290 12.84 6.57 17.08
CA GLY A 290 13.42 5.85 15.94
C GLY A 290 13.19 6.51 14.59
N TYR A 291 13.66 5.85 13.53
CA TYR A 291 13.42 6.27 12.16
C TYR A 291 12.05 5.81 11.68
N ILE A 292 11.36 6.69 10.94
CA ILE A 292 10.08 6.39 10.28
C ILE A 292 10.09 6.94 8.86
N ASP A 293 9.43 6.23 7.96
CA ASP A 293 9.14 6.67 6.61
C ASP A 293 7.64 6.93 6.45
N VAL A 294 7.31 7.92 5.61
CA VAL A 294 5.94 8.37 5.36
C VAL A 294 5.70 8.49 3.85
N MET A 295 4.55 7.98 3.41
CA MET A 295 4.20 7.91 2.00
C MET A 295 2.81 8.52 1.75
N PRO A 296 2.61 9.31 0.67
CA PRO A 296 1.30 9.78 0.30
C PRO A 296 0.40 8.61 -0.10
N VAL A 297 -0.87 8.69 0.24
CA VAL A 297 -1.91 7.80 -0.31
C VAL A 297 -3.06 8.60 -0.89
N ASP A 298 -3.81 7.96 -1.77
CA ASP A 298 -4.99 8.54 -2.39
C ASP A 298 -6.06 8.93 -1.36
N LYS A 299 -6.91 9.87 -1.75
CA LYS A 299 -7.82 10.54 -0.80
C LYS A 299 -8.83 9.59 -0.19
N ARG A 300 -8.98 9.69 1.14
CA ARG A 300 -10.05 9.03 1.91
C ARG A 300 -11.00 10.06 2.53
N ASN A 301 -12.29 9.90 2.25
CA ASN A 301 -13.34 10.77 2.79
C ASN A 301 -13.65 10.50 4.28
N HIS A 302 -13.23 9.33 4.80
CA HIS A 302 -13.52 8.88 6.16
C HIS A 302 -12.31 8.22 6.82
N TYR A 303 -12.08 8.58 8.08
CA TYR A 303 -11.08 7.99 8.97
C TYR A 303 -11.75 7.19 10.09
N VAL A 304 -11.28 5.94 10.27
CA VAL A 304 -11.65 5.08 11.40
C VAL A 304 -10.78 5.43 12.59
N SER A 305 -11.37 5.49 13.80
CA SER A 305 -10.68 5.62 15.09
C SER A 305 -10.32 4.26 15.66
N SER A 306 -9.17 4.15 16.34
CA SER A 306 -8.81 2.98 17.17
C SER A 306 -8.01 3.40 18.40
N TYR A 307 -7.87 2.49 19.36
CA TYR A 307 -6.88 2.60 20.42
C TYR A 307 -5.76 1.59 20.17
N GLN A 308 -4.52 2.06 19.95
CA GLN A 308 -3.35 1.23 19.67
C GLN A 308 -2.11 1.83 20.33
N ASN A 309 -1.26 0.98 20.92
CA ASN A 309 0.04 1.37 21.49
C ASN A 309 0.00 2.59 22.46
N GLY A 310 -1.04 2.66 23.30
CA GLY A 310 -1.22 3.76 24.27
C GLY A 310 -1.78 5.07 23.69
N ILE A 311 -2.17 5.09 22.41
CA ILE A 311 -2.73 6.26 21.73
C ILE A 311 -4.16 5.95 21.27
N PHE A 312 -5.08 6.89 21.49
CA PHE A 312 -6.40 6.92 20.86
C PHE A 312 -6.34 7.78 19.60
N SER A 313 -6.70 7.23 18.44
CA SER A 313 -6.83 7.98 17.19
C SER A 313 -8.25 8.51 17.00
N GLU A 314 -8.35 9.72 16.49
CA GLU A 314 -9.62 10.39 16.23
C GLU A 314 -10.24 9.91 14.91
N ARG A 315 -11.57 9.74 14.92
CA ARG A 315 -12.38 9.63 13.70
C ARG A 315 -12.58 11.02 13.11
N TYR A 316 -12.48 11.14 11.79
CA TYR A 316 -12.77 12.40 11.09
C TYR A 316 -13.44 12.13 9.75
N GLY A 317 -14.39 13.00 9.39
CA GLY A 317 -15.22 12.88 8.20
C GLY A 317 -15.65 14.24 7.68
N ARG A 318 -14.70 14.95 7.05
CA ARG A 318 -14.93 16.13 6.19
C ARG A 318 -13.70 16.40 5.34
N ASN A 319 -13.89 17.10 4.22
CA ASN A 319 -12.91 17.30 3.16
C ASN A 319 -11.55 17.81 3.66
N TYR A 320 -10.53 16.94 3.65
CA TYR A 320 -9.12 17.34 3.69
C TYR A 320 -8.42 16.96 2.38
N THR A 321 -7.27 17.59 2.14
CA THR A 321 -6.65 17.67 0.82
C THR A 321 -5.56 16.65 0.56
N THR A 322 -5.01 16.01 1.60
CA THR A 322 -3.83 15.13 1.53
C THR A 322 -3.85 14.07 2.66
N HIS A 323 -3.26 12.89 2.41
CA HIS A 323 -3.40 11.70 3.26
C HIS A 323 -2.09 10.89 3.21
N TYR A 324 -1.72 10.17 4.28
CA TYR A 324 -0.49 9.39 4.31
C TYR A 324 -0.61 8.03 5.03
N MET A 325 0.37 7.16 4.80
CA MET A 325 0.65 5.99 5.63
C MET A 325 2.03 6.13 6.29
N CYS A 326 2.12 5.72 7.56
CA CYS A 326 3.40 5.53 8.27
C CYS A 326 3.90 4.11 8.06
N SER A 327 5.21 3.96 7.95
CA SER A 327 5.93 2.68 8.00
C SER A 327 7.37 2.92 8.49
N VAL A 328 8.13 1.83 8.66
CA VAL A 328 9.58 1.81 8.91
C VAL A 328 10.36 2.17 7.64
#